data_AF-A0AAP7AQD0-F1
#
_entry.id   AF-A0AAP7AQD0-F1
#
_cell.length_a   1.000
_cell.length_b   1.000
_cell.length_c   1.000
_cell.angle_alpha   90.00
_cell.angle_beta   90.00
_cell.angle_gamma   90.00
#
_symmetry.space_group_name_H-M   'P 1'
#
loop_
_entity.id
_entity.type
_entity.pdbx_description
1 polymer ?
#
loop_
_entity_poly.entity_id
_entity_poly.type
_entity_poly.pdbx_seq_one_letter_code
_entity_poly.pdbx_strand_id
1 'polypeptide(L)' 'MLAQGYVCETSPLGNVYYLPDGVTVTGDISINYMEYPWITCFEVSGLAVSRS' A
#
# COMPACT_ATOMS: atom_id res chain seq x y z
N MET A 1 -12.25 -5.13 7.80
CA MET A 1 -11.17 -4.14 7.66
C MET A 1 -11.68 -2.72 7.84
N LEU A 2 -12.60 -2.20 6.99
CA LEU A 2 -13.11 -0.83 7.16
C LEU A 2 -13.75 -0.55 8.53
N ALA A 3 -14.58 -1.47 9.03
CA ALA A 3 -15.19 -1.37 10.37
C ALA A 3 -14.16 -1.43 11.53
N GLN A 4 -12.89 -1.71 11.24
CA GLN A 4 -11.78 -1.74 12.20
C GLN A 4 -10.86 -0.52 12.07
N GLY A 5 -11.27 0.53 11.34
CA GLY A 5 -10.52 1.78 11.19
C GLY A 5 -9.46 1.77 10.08
N TYR A 6 -9.40 0.71 9.27
CA TYR A 6 -8.54 0.69 8.09
C TYR A 6 -9.13 1.56 6.98
N VAL A 7 -8.27 2.29 6.29
CA VAL A 7 -8.55 2.94 5.01
C VAL A 7 -8.31 1.91 3.89
N CYS A 8 -9.08 2.01 2.81
CA CYS A 8 -8.95 1.16 1.64
C CYS A 8 -8.71 2.04 0.41
N GLU A 9 -7.62 1.75 -0.31
CA GLU A 9 -7.33 2.34 -1.61
C GLU A 9 -7.41 1.27 -2.68
N THR A 10 -8.12 1.56 -3.76
CA THR A 10 -8.35 0.60 -4.84
C THR A 10 -7.33 0.81 -5.95
N SER A 11 -6.59 -0.24 -6.28
CA SER A 11 -5.66 -0.31 -7.39
C SER A 11 -6.13 -1.37 -8.41
N PRO A 12 -5.78 -1.25 -9.70
CA PRO A 12 -6.13 -2.24 -10.72
C PRO A 12 -5.72 -3.69 -10.38
N LEU A 13 -4.64 -3.86 -9.60
CA LEU A 13 -4.13 -5.19 -9.20
C LEU A 13 -4.67 -5.69 -7.86
N GLY A 14 -5.40 -4.85 -7.11
CA GLY A 14 -5.93 -5.21 -5.80
C GLY A 14 -6.17 -3.99 -4.91
N ASN A 15 -6.62 -4.26 -3.68
CA ASN A 15 -6.88 -3.21 -2.69
C ASN A 15 -5.75 -3.13 -1.67
N VAL A 16 -5.36 -1.91 -1.32
CA VAL A 16 -4.40 -1.62 -0.24
C VAL A 16 -5.19 -1.20 0.99
N TYR A 17 -5.03 -1.95 2.08
CA TYR A 17 -5.62 -1.62 3.37
C TYR A 17 -4.53 -1.18 4.35
N TYR A 18 -4.67 0.00 4.94
CA TYR A 18 -3.71 0.51 5.93
C TYR A 18 -4.42 1.27 7.03
N LEU A 19 -3.79 1.33 8.21
CA LEU A 19 -4.23 2.20 9.28
C LEU A 19 -3.65 3.60 9.03
N PRO A 20 -4.45 4.67 9.14
CA PRO A 20 -3.95 6.03 8.95
C PRO A 20 -3.02 6.47 10.10
N ASP A 21 -3.13 5.83 11.26
CA ASP A 21 -2.19 6.04 12.36
C ASP A 21 -0.85 5.35 12.07
N GLY A 22 0.25 6.09 12.16
CA GLY A 22 1.59 5.58 11.87
C GLY A 22 1.96 5.52 10.38
N VAL A 23 1.11 6.00 9.47
CA VAL A 23 1.34 5.97 8.02
C VAL A 23 1.12 7.35 7.40
N THR A 24 2.06 7.78 6.57
CA THR A 24 1.96 9.00 5.77
C THR A 24 1.77 8.63 4.30
N VAL A 25 0.77 9.23 3.67
CA VAL A 25 0.58 9.14 2.21
C VAL A 25 1.56 10.12 1.55
N THR A 26 2.47 9.59 0.73
CA THR A 26 3.55 10.36 0.09
C THR A 26 3.29 10.61 -1.40
N GLY A 27 2.22 10.04 -1.95
CA GLY A 27 1.81 10.17 -3.34
C GLY A 27 0.65 9.23 -3.65
N ASP A 28 0.44 8.94 -4.93
CA ASP A 28 -0.62 8.03 -5.37
C ASP A 28 -0.37 6.61 -4.89
N ILE A 29 -1.35 6.05 -4.17
CA ILE A 29 -1.27 4.71 -3.62
C ILE A 29 -1.56 3.71 -4.73
N SER A 30 -0.58 2.85 -5.01
CA SER A 30 -0.66 1.88 -6.10
C SER A 30 0.00 0.55 -5.72
N ILE A 31 -0.48 -0.52 -6.36
CA ILE A 31 0.14 -1.84 -6.30
C ILE A 31 0.83 -2.06 -7.64
N ASN A 32 2.11 -2.38 -7.60
CA ASN A 32 2.94 -2.61 -8.78
C ASN A 32 3.35 -4.09 -8.81
N TYR A 33 3.15 -4.76 -9.94
CA TYR A 33 3.70 -6.09 -10.16
C TYR A 33 5.15 -5.95 -10.65
N MET A 34 6.07 -6.53 -9.89
CA MET A 34 7.51 -6.41 -10.14
C MET A 34 8.08 -7.77 -10.50
N GLU A 35 8.78 -7.83 -11.62
CA GLU A 35 9.52 -9.00 -12.08
C GLU A 35 11.02 -8.77 -11.95
N TYR A 36 11.64 -9.52 -11.07
CA TYR A 36 13.09 -9.58 -10.91
C TYR A 36 13.62 -10.91 -11.48
N PRO A 37 14.91 -11.00 -11.83
CA PRO A 37 15.46 -12.20 -12.48
C PRO A 37 15.22 -13.53 -11.74
N TRP A 38 15.00 -13.49 -10.43
CA TRP A 38 14.87 -14.67 -9.58
C TRP A 38 13.56 -14.73 -8.78
N ILE A 39 12.72 -13.69 -8.87
CA ILE A 39 11.50 -13.57 -8.06
C ILE A 39 10.53 -12.59 -8.71
N THR A 40 9.24 -12.89 -8.59
CA THR A 40 8.18 -11.94 -8.87
C THR A 40 7.45 -11.59 -7.59
N CYS A 41 7.10 -10.32 -7.41
CA CYS A 41 6.41 -9.84 -6.22
C CYS A 41 5.50 -8.65 -6.53
N PHE A 42 4.72 -8.25 -5.53
CA PHE A 42 3.93 -7.03 -5.58
C PHE A 42 4.54 -6.01 -4.62
N GLU A 43 4.69 -4.77 -5.07
CA GLU A 43 5.18 -3.66 -4.27
C GLU A 43 4.09 -2.59 -4.15
N VAL A 44 3.99 -1.98 -2.96
CA VAL A 44 3.06 -0.88 -2.72
C VAL A 44 3.83 0.43 -2.72
N SER A 45 3.38 1.39 -3.51
CA SER A 45 3.94 2.75 -3.57
C SER A 45 2.96 3.78 -2.99
N GLY A 46 3.44 4.98 -2.68
CA GLY A 46 2.62 6.08 -2.15
C GLY A 46 2.35 6.05 -0.65
N LEU A 47 2.87 5.06 0.08
CA LEU A 47 2.79 4.96 1.54
C LEU A 47 4.19 4.94 2.16
N ALA A 48 4.37 5.71 3.23
CA ALA A 48 5.55 5.66 4.09
C ALA A 48 5.13 5.47 5.55
N VAL A 49 5.92 4.73 6.31
CA VAL A 49 5.71 4.61 7.76
C VAL A 49 6.20 5.87 8.43
N SER A 50 5.33 6.57 9.17
CA SER A 50 5.75 7.68 10.00
C SER A 50 6.44 7.13 11.24
N ARG A 51 7.78 7.21 11.29
CA ARG A 51 8.50 6.96 12.54
C ARG A 51 8.35 8.20 13.43
N SER A 52 7.70 8.01 14.58
CA SER A 52 7.68 8.94 15.71
C SER A 52 9.07 9.07 16.33
#